data_AF-A0A925SVD8-F1
#
_entry.id   AF-A0A925SVD8-F1
#
_cell.length_a   1.000
_cell.length_b   1.000
_cell.length_c   1.000
_cell.angle_alpha   90.00
_cell.angle_beta   90.00
_cell.angle_gamma   90.00
#
_symmetry.space_group_name_H-M   'P 1'
#
loop_
_entity.id
_entity.type
_entity.pdbx_description
1 polymer ?
#
loop_
_entity_poly.entity_id
_entity_poly.type
_entity_poly.pdbx_seq_one_letter_code
_entity_poly.pdbx_strand_id
1 'polypeptide(L)'
;MEVRPSERQLLVEGKPATVGARAFDVLMALIDHRDRVVSKNELLDMVWPGLVVEENNLQVQVSSLRKLLGAQSVATVPGRGYRFTLEPEVQEAAAAGAIPARRHNLPSQLTSFIGREQDIADVRQCLAAKRLVTLTSVGGTGKSRLSLQVGAQVVEEFADGVWFVELAPLSDERRVPHAVASVLGVKEEAGRPIIEALVRYARDRQLLVILDNCEHVLQACADLAKQLLQAGERVKILASSREQLHVTGEAIFPVGALDEAEAMRLFVERTVAVQPSFEVTTQNSHHVQEICRRLDGLPLAIELAAARMRAMPVDAIAARLNDC
;
A
#
# COMPACT_ATOMS: atom_id res chain seq x y z
N MET A 1 19.08 -0.57 -12.33
CA MET A 1 19.29 0.62 -11.45
C MET A 1 18.20 0.64 -10.39
N GLU A 2 18.55 0.87 -9.13
CA GLU A 2 17.61 1.00 -8.01
C GLU A 2 17.70 2.43 -7.45
N VAL A 3 16.56 3.08 -7.23
CA VAL A 3 16.48 4.40 -6.60
C VAL A 3 15.82 4.25 -5.24
N ARG A 4 16.43 4.82 -4.20
CA ARG A 4 15.89 4.88 -2.84
C ARG A 4 15.55 6.34 -2.51
N PRO A 5 14.30 6.79 -2.75
CA PRO A 5 13.93 8.19 -2.57
C PRO A 5 14.09 8.68 -1.13
N SER A 6 13.77 7.85 -0.15
CA SER A 6 13.88 8.16 1.30
C SER A 6 15.32 8.42 1.75
N GLU A 7 16.29 7.77 1.13
CA GLU A 7 17.72 7.87 1.46
C GLU A 7 18.47 8.80 0.50
N ARG A 8 17.78 9.37 -0.50
CA ARG A 8 18.37 10.07 -1.66
C ARG A 8 19.54 9.30 -2.28
N GLN A 9 19.41 7.98 -2.34
CA GLN A 9 20.46 7.08 -2.78
C GLN A 9 20.11 6.46 -4.13
N LEU A 10 21.12 6.37 -5.00
CA LEU A 10 21.03 5.77 -6.33
C LEU A 10 21.98 4.57 -6.35
N LEU A 11 21.48 3.40 -6.72
CA LEU A 11 22.30 2.20 -6.94
C LEU A 11 22.35 1.88 -8.43
N VAL A 12 23.55 1.84 -8.98
CA VAL A 12 23.82 1.44 -10.36
C VAL A 12 24.54 0.10 -10.29
N GLU A 13 24.00 -0.94 -10.93
CA GLU A 13 24.54 -2.30 -10.87
C GLU A 13 24.76 -2.82 -9.43
N GLY A 14 23.86 -2.46 -8.50
CA GLY A 14 23.93 -2.85 -7.09
C GLY A 14 24.96 -2.10 -6.25
N LYS A 15 25.67 -1.11 -6.80
CA LYS A 15 26.63 -0.27 -6.07
C LYS A 15 26.09 1.14 -5.85
N PRO A 16 26.27 1.75 -4.66
CA PRO A 16 25.91 3.14 -4.44
C PRO A 16 26.66 4.05 -5.41
N ALA A 17 25.92 4.82 -6.19
CA ALA A 17 26.43 5.82 -7.12
C ALA A 17 26.26 7.22 -6.50
N THR A 18 27.35 7.99 -6.47
CA THR A 18 27.32 9.37 -5.99
C THR A 18 26.63 10.26 -7.01
N VAL A 19 25.42 10.73 -6.69
CA VAL A 19 24.63 11.64 -7.51
C VAL A 19 24.41 12.95 -6.76
N GLY A 20 24.67 14.09 -7.41
CA GLY A 20 24.45 15.40 -6.80
C GLY A 20 22.96 15.63 -6.51
N ALA A 21 22.65 16.35 -5.43
CA ALA A 21 21.27 16.55 -4.96
C ALA A 21 20.31 17.02 -6.08
N ARG A 22 20.76 17.96 -6.93
CA ARG A 22 19.95 18.47 -8.06
C ARG A 22 19.83 17.48 -9.22
N ALA A 23 20.85 16.68 -9.49
CA ALA A 23 20.75 15.59 -10.46
C ALA A 23 19.75 14.52 -9.99
N PHE A 24 19.74 14.22 -8.69
CA PHE A 24 18.77 13.31 -8.09
C PHE A 24 17.34 13.83 -8.23
N ASP A 25 17.12 15.13 -7.99
CA ASP A 25 15.80 15.75 -8.12
C ASP A 25 15.29 15.73 -9.58
N VAL A 26 16.18 16.01 -10.55
CA VAL A 26 15.86 15.86 -11.99
C VAL A 26 15.52 14.40 -12.33
N LEU A 27 16.26 13.43 -11.77
CA LEU A 27 16.00 12.01 -11.99
C LEU A 27 14.63 11.60 -11.44
N MET A 28 14.29 12.02 -10.22
CA MET A 28 12.98 11.73 -9.62
C MET A 28 11.84 12.33 -10.44
N ALA A 29 11.95 13.60 -10.84
CA ALA A 29 10.94 14.27 -11.65
C ALA A 29 10.70 13.57 -13.00
N LEU A 30 11.76 13.02 -13.61
CA LEU A 30 11.68 12.25 -14.87
C LEU A 30 11.14 10.83 -14.67
N ILE A 31 11.39 10.19 -13.52
CA ILE A 31 10.85 8.87 -13.17
C ILE A 31 9.34 8.96 -12.91
N ASP A 32 8.91 9.97 -12.15
CA ASP A 32 7.50 10.19 -11.80
C ASP A 32 6.62 10.47 -13.04
N HIS A 33 7.23 10.95 -14.13
CA HIS A 33 6.57 11.29 -15.39
C HIS A 33 7.10 10.47 -16.58
N ARG A 34 7.57 9.24 -16.33
CA ARG A 34 8.21 8.39 -17.35
C ARG A 34 7.30 8.02 -18.53
N ASP A 35 5.99 8.15 -18.37
CA ASP A 35 4.96 7.86 -19.36
C ASP A 35 4.85 8.94 -20.46
N ARG A 36 5.41 10.13 -20.24
CA ARG A 36 5.37 11.24 -21.18
C ARG A 36 6.71 11.96 -21.32
N VAL A 37 6.78 12.89 -22.27
CA VAL A 37 7.90 13.83 -22.39
C VAL A 37 7.64 14.99 -21.45
N VAL A 38 8.62 15.33 -20.61
CA VAL A 38 8.55 16.47 -19.69
C VAL A 38 9.28 17.66 -20.32
N SER A 39 8.64 18.82 -20.35
CA SER A 39 9.24 20.00 -20.98
C SER A 39 10.38 20.57 -20.13
N LYS A 40 11.27 21.37 -20.75
CA LYS A 40 12.38 22.01 -20.02
C LYS A 40 11.88 22.93 -18.92
N ASN A 41 10.88 23.76 -19.22
CA ASN A 41 10.31 24.73 -18.27
C ASN A 41 9.66 23.99 -17.09
N GLU A 42 8.90 22.94 -17.38
CA GLU A 42 8.27 22.11 -16.36
C GLU A 42 9.32 21.44 -15.44
N LEU A 43 10.43 20.93 -15.98
CA LEU A 43 11.53 20.40 -15.17
C LEU A 43 12.23 21.48 -14.34
N LEU A 44 12.40 22.68 -14.89
CA LEU A 44 12.97 23.81 -14.16
C LEU A 44 12.08 24.22 -13.00
N ASP A 45 10.77 24.32 -13.22
CA ASP A 45 9.80 24.68 -12.17
C ASP A 45 9.69 23.61 -11.08
N MET A 46 9.72 22.33 -11.45
CA MET A 46 9.65 21.21 -10.49
C MET A 46 10.91 21.11 -9.62
N VAL A 47 12.09 21.26 -10.21
CA VAL A 47 13.37 21.04 -9.49
C VAL A 47 13.90 22.32 -8.85
N TRP A 48 13.63 23.49 -9.43
CA TRP A 48 14.07 24.80 -8.94
C TRP A 48 12.89 25.78 -8.79
N PRO A 49 11.91 25.49 -7.91
CA PRO A 49 10.74 26.35 -7.75
C PRO A 49 11.16 27.76 -7.30
N GLY A 50 10.73 28.78 -8.05
CA GLY A 50 10.97 30.19 -7.73
C GLY A 50 12.39 30.70 -7.97
N LEU A 51 13.26 29.93 -8.65
CA LEU A 51 14.62 30.35 -9.00
C LEU A 51 14.76 30.53 -10.50
N VAL A 52 15.33 31.66 -10.94
CA VAL A 52 15.70 31.85 -12.35
C VAL A 52 17.02 31.14 -12.60
N VAL A 53 16.97 30.02 -13.33
CA VAL A 53 18.12 29.17 -13.63
C VAL A 53 18.34 29.12 -15.15
N GLU A 54 19.58 29.29 -15.60
CA GLU A 54 19.92 29.14 -17.02
C GLU A 54 19.64 27.72 -17.53
N GLU A 55 19.10 27.58 -18.75
CA GLU A 55 18.81 26.28 -19.37
C GLU A 55 20.01 25.32 -19.39
N ASN A 56 21.23 25.85 -19.42
CA ASN A 56 22.47 25.08 -19.40
C ASN A 56 22.61 24.23 -18.12
N ASN A 57 22.05 24.65 -16.99
CA ASN A 57 22.10 23.88 -15.75
C ASN A 57 21.33 22.56 -15.85
N LEU A 58 20.14 22.58 -16.48
CA LEU A 58 19.36 21.36 -16.71
C LEU A 58 20.13 20.39 -17.62
N GLN A 59 20.80 20.89 -18.66
CA GLN A 59 21.64 20.08 -19.55
C GLN A 59 22.83 19.45 -18.81
N VAL A 60 23.46 20.19 -17.87
CA VAL A 60 24.55 19.66 -17.03
C VAL A 60 24.05 18.53 -16.14
N GLN A 61 22.90 18.67 -15.50
CA GLN A 61 22.33 17.60 -14.65
C GLN A 61 21.95 16.37 -15.49
N VAL A 62 21.32 16.55 -16.64
CA VAL A 62 20.98 15.43 -17.55
C VAL A 62 22.24 14.74 -18.06
N SER A 63 23.32 15.48 -18.33
CA SER A 63 24.61 14.92 -18.74
C SER A 63 25.26 14.11 -17.61
N SER A 64 25.19 14.58 -16.37
CA SER A 64 25.64 13.82 -15.19
C SER A 64 24.84 12.53 -15.00
N LEU A 65 23.51 12.57 -15.18
CA LEU A 65 22.67 11.39 -15.15
C LEU A 65 23.03 10.39 -16.25
N ARG A 66 23.28 10.83 -17.48
CA ARG A 66 23.72 9.96 -18.59
C ARG A 66 25.09 9.32 -18.34
N LYS A 67 26.01 10.02 -17.68
CA LYS A 67 27.31 9.46 -17.28
C LYS A 67 27.16 8.36 -16.23
N LEU A 68 26.21 8.52 -15.31
CA LEU A 68 25.97 7.57 -14.22
C LEU A 68 25.11 6.38 -14.65
N LEU A 69 24.10 6.61 -15.50
CA LEU A 69 23.03 5.66 -15.81
C LEU A 69 23.09 5.11 -17.24
N GLY A 70 24.07 5.56 -18.03
CA GLY A 70 24.21 5.25 -19.45
C GLY A 70 23.57 6.31 -20.36
N ALA A 71 24.11 6.45 -21.57
CA ALA A 71 23.71 7.48 -22.53
C ALA A 71 22.23 7.43 -22.93
N GLN A 72 21.62 6.23 -22.88
CA GLN A 72 20.22 5.98 -23.22
C GLN A 72 19.26 6.16 -22.04
N SER A 73 19.73 6.64 -20.88
CA SER A 73 18.89 6.74 -19.68
C SER A 73 17.85 7.85 -19.73
N VAL A 74 18.19 8.95 -20.40
CA VAL A 74 17.30 10.10 -20.61
C VAL A 74 17.39 10.48 -22.08
N ALA A 75 16.30 10.32 -22.83
CA ALA A 75 16.20 10.77 -24.20
C ALA A 75 15.89 12.28 -24.26
N THR A 76 16.61 13.02 -25.11
CA THR A 76 16.24 14.38 -25.48
C THR A 76 15.27 14.31 -26.66
N VAL A 77 14.09 14.91 -26.53
CA VAL A 77 13.15 15.10 -27.64
C VAL A 77 13.30 16.54 -28.14
N PRO A 78 13.88 16.78 -29.34
CA PRO A 78 14.12 18.13 -29.84
C PRO A 78 12.87 19.00 -29.81
N GLY A 79 12.98 20.21 -29.25
CA GLY A 79 11.88 21.16 -29.13
C GLY A 79 10.76 20.79 -28.13
N ARG A 80 10.84 19.63 -27.46
CA ARG A 80 9.80 19.16 -26.53
C ARG A 80 10.28 18.93 -25.10
N GLY A 81 11.54 18.52 -24.90
CA GLY A 81 12.12 18.35 -23.56
C GLY A 81 12.83 17.01 -23.38
N TYR A 82 12.64 16.37 -22.22
CA TYR A 82 13.34 15.15 -21.83
C TYR A 82 12.37 14.05 -21.43
N ARG A 83 12.77 12.79 -21.63
CA ARG A 83 12.01 11.60 -21.23
C ARG A 83 12.96 10.58 -20.62
N PHE A 84 12.56 9.97 -19.51
CA PHE A 84 13.28 8.84 -18.93
C PHE A 84 13.06 7.59 -19.78
N THR A 85 14.15 6.95 -20.20
CA THR A 85 14.11 5.85 -21.19
C THR A 85 14.76 4.57 -20.72
N LEU A 86 15.26 4.51 -19.48
CA LEU A 86 15.56 3.21 -18.88
C LEU A 86 14.23 2.49 -18.62
N GLU A 87 14.03 1.38 -19.34
CA GLU A 87 13.11 0.36 -18.91
C GLU A 87 13.62 -0.15 -17.55
N PRO A 88 12.72 -0.40 -16.57
CA PRO A 88 13.18 -1.06 -15.37
C PRO A 88 13.67 -2.44 -15.83
N GLU A 89 14.95 -2.73 -15.64
CA GLU A 89 15.37 -4.12 -15.52
C GLU A 89 14.57 -4.67 -14.34
N VAL A 90 13.41 -5.25 -14.66
CA VAL A 90 12.78 -6.24 -13.83
C VAL A 90 13.85 -7.28 -13.68
N GLN A 91 14.52 -7.24 -12.54
CA GLN A 91 15.58 -8.16 -12.23
C GLN A 91 14.91 -9.53 -12.09
N GLU A 92 14.78 -10.24 -13.22
CA GLU A 92 14.80 -11.68 -13.23
C GLU A 92 16.03 -12.06 -12.42
N ALA A 93 15.78 -12.47 -11.19
CA ALA A 93 16.79 -13.04 -10.32
C ALA A 93 17.43 -14.19 -11.09
N ALA A 94 18.60 -13.91 -11.67
CA ALA A 94 19.45 -14.92 -12.25
C ALA A 94 19.68 -15.98 -11.17
N ALA A 95 19.42 -17.23 -11.55
CA ALA A 95 19.50 -18.41 -10.72
C ALA A 95 20.83 -18.48 -9.95
N ALA A 96 20.78 -18.12 -8.67
CA ALA A 96 21.79 -18.43 -7.67
C ALA A 96 21.02 -18.90 -6.43
N GLY A 97 20.61 -20.17 -6.46
CA GLY A 97 19.73 -20.80 -5.48
C GLY A 97 18.28 -20.35 -5.66
N ALA A 98 17.40 -21.27 -6.06
CA ALA A 98 15.97 -21.00 -6.12
C ALA A 98 15.44 -20.62 -4.72
N ILE A 99 15.45 -19.33 -4.41
CA ILE A 99 14.53 -18.76 -3.43
C ILE A 99 13.18 -18.82 -4.14
N PRO A 100 12.21 -19.63 -3.67
CA PRO A 100 10.91 -19.72 -4.34
C PRO A 100 10.34 -18.30 -4.47
N ALA A 101 9.87 -17.95 -5.68
CA ALA A 101 9.10 -16.73 -5.88
C ALA A 101 8.02 -16.70 -4.79
N ARG A 102 8.08 -15.70 -3.90
CA ARG A 102 7.12 -15.59 -2.80
C ARG A 102 5.74 -15.65 -3.42
N ARG A 103 4.92 -16.60 -2.97
CA ARG A 103 3.53 -16.77 -3.44
C ARG A 103 2.62 -15.71 -2.82
N HIS A 104 3.11 -14.50 -2.61
CA HIS A 104 2.34 -13.37 -2.10
C HIS A 104 3.07 -12.05 -2.33
N ASN A 105 2.32 -10.94 -2.33
CA ASN A 105 2.84 -9.57 -2.41
C ASN A 105 2.54 -8.73 -1.14
N LEU A 106 2.12 -9.38 -0.04
CA LEU A 106 1.75 -8.68 1.20
C LEU A 106 2.88 -7.79 1.73
N PRO A 107 2.63 -6.49 1.98
CA PRO A 107 3.63 -5.58 2.52
C PRO A 107 4.01 -5.98 3.96
N SER A 108 5.28 -5.77 4.32
CA SER A 108 5.72 -5.90 5.70
C SER A 108 5.09 -4.81 6.56
N GLN A 109 4.44 -5.19 7.66
CA GLN A 109 3.90 -4.21 8.60
C GLN A 109 5.05 -3.60 9.43
N LEU A 110 5.23 -2.28 9.32
CA LEU A 110 6.34 -1.54 9.95
C LEU A 110 6.13 -1.24 11.44
N THR A 111 4.94 -1.55 11.94
CA THR A 111 4.53 -1.36 13.33
C THR A 111 3.81 -2.61 13.77
N SER A 112 3.84 -2.93 15.06
CA SER A 112 3.13 -4.11 15.54
C SER A 112 1.61 -4.00 15.26
N PHE A 113 0.98 -5.16 15.12
CA PHE A 113 -0.47 -5.30 15.05
C PHE A 113 -0.96 -5.71 16.44
N ILE A 114 -1.60 -4.79 17.15
CA ILE A 114 -2.05 -4.98 18.54
C ILE A 114 -3.51 -5.41 18.59
N GLY A 115 -3.77 -6.50 19.32
CA GLY A 115 -5.09 -7.03 19.58
C GLY A 115 -5.70 -7.73 18.37
N ARG A 116 -7.02 -7.98 18.45
CA ARG A 116 -7.84 -8.61 17.42
C ARG A 116 -7.47 -10.07 17.13
N GLU A 117 -6.91 -10.77 18.11
CA GLU A 117 -6.61 -12.20 17.97
C GLU A 117 -7.88 -13.01 17.66
N GLN A 118 -9.01 -12.64 18.29
CA GLN A 118 -10.30 -13.26 18.01
C GLN A 118 -10.82 -12.90 16.62
N ASP A 119 -10.79 -11.62 16.21
CA ASP A 119 -11.22 -11.23 14.87
C ASP A 119 -10.42 -11.95 13.78
N ILE A 120 -9.11 -12.11 13.97
CA ILE A 120 -8.27 -12.86 13.03
C ILE A 120 -8.74 -14.31 12.93
N ALA A 121 -8.98 -14.97 14.07
CA ALA A 121 -9.47 -16.34 14.11
C ALA A 121 -10.83 -16.48 13.42
N ASP A 122 -11.75 -15.55 13.69
CA ASP A 122 -13.11 -15.56 13.14
C ASP A 122 -13.11 -15.29 11.63
N VAL A 123 -12.31 -14.34 11.14
CA VAL A 123 -12.17 -14.07 9.70
C VAL A 123 -11.54 -15.27 9.00
N ARG A 124 -10.53 -15.93 9.60
CA ARG A 124 -9.96 -17.17 9.06
C ARG A 124 -10.98 -18.29 8.98
N GLN A 125 -11.81 -18.46 10.01
CA GLN A 125 -12.90 -19.43 10.00
C GLN A 125 -13.94 -19.11 8.91
N CYS A 126 -14.29 -17.82 8.74
CA CYS A 126 -15.15 -17.36 7.65
C CYS A 126 -14.52 -17.67 6.29
N LEU A 127 -13.23 -17.38 6.11
CA LEU A 127 -12.49 -17.71 4.90
C LEU A 127 -12.35 -19.21 4.68
N ALA A 128 -12.36 -20.06 5.70
CA ALA A 128 -12.40 -21.51 5.51
C ALA A 128 -13.76 -21.94 4.95
N ALA A 129 -14.86 -21.43 5.53
CA ALA A 129 -16.23 -21.83 5.19
C ALA A 129 -16.81 -21.15 3.94
N LYS A 130 -16.32 -19.96 3.58
CA LYS A 130 -16.87 -19.10 2.52
C LYS A 130 -15.80 -18.79 1.49
N ARG A 131 -16.24 -18.33 0.31
CA ARG A 131 -15.34 -17.96 -0.79
C ARG A 131 -15.22 -16.47 -0.99
N LEU A 132 -16.16 -15.69 -0.45
CA LEU A 132 -16.12 -14.24 -0.40
C LEU A 132 -16.42 -13.79 1.02
N VAL A 133 -15.48 -13.06 1.62
CA VAL A 133 -15.66 -12.41 2.92
C VAL A 133 -15.40 -10.92 2.73
N THR A 134 -16.32 -10.07 3.20
CA THR A 134 -16.16 -8.61 3.15
C THR A 134 -16.08 -8.07 4.56
N LEU A 135 -14.93 -7.48 4.89
CA LEU A 135 -14.71 -6.71 6.10
C LEU A 135 -15.42 -5.36 5.96
N THR A 136 -16.38 -5.08 6.84
CA THR A 136 -17.18 -3.84 6.80
C THR A 136 -16.97 -3.00 8.06
N SER A 137 -16.88 -1.67 7.91
CA SER A 137 -16.85 -0.73 9.04
C SER A 137 -17.01 0.72 8.58
N VAL A 138 -17.37 1.61 9.50
CA VAL A 138 -17.53 3.06 9.26
C VAL A 138 -16.22 3.82 8.95
N GLY A 139 -15.06 3.15 8.99
CA GLY A 139 -13.74 3.74 8.73
C GLY A 139 -12.89 3.85 10.00
N GLY A 140 -11.56 3.90 9.86
CA GLY A 140 -10.64 4.05 11.00
C GLY A 140 -10.47 2.82 11.92
N THR A 141 -11.24 1.74 11.70
CA THR A 141 -11.17 0.50 12.51
C THR A 141 -10.02 -0.45 12.14
N GLY A 142 -9.26 -0.15 11.09
CA GLY A 142 -8.09 -0.94 10.70
C GLY A 142 -8.37 -2.14 9.78
N LYS A 143 -9.46 -2.13 9.00
CA LYS A 143 -9.81 -3.21 8.04
C LYS A 143 -8.65 -3.64 7.14
N SER A 144 -7.92 -2.68 6.56
CA SER A 144 -6.78 -2.96 5.68
C SER A 144 -5.65 -3.67 6.43
N ARG A 145 -5.38 -3.31 7.69
CA ARG A 145 -4.37 -4.02 8.49
C ARG A 145 -4.85 -5.41 8.91
N LEU A 146 -6.13 -5.55 9.26
CA LEU A 146 -6.74 -6.84 9.58
C LEU A 146 -6.71 -7.78 8.36
N SER A 147 -7.06 -7.30 7.17
CA SER A 147 -7.04 -8.13 5.95
C SER A 147 -5.62 -8.61 5.62
N LEU A 148 -4.63 -7.74 5.73
CA LEU A 148 -3.21 -8.09 5.56
C LEU A 148 -2.73 -9.09 6.60
N GLN A 149 -3.11 -8.92 7.88
CA GLN A 149 -2.73 -9.82 8.96
C GLN A 149 -3.33 -11.22 8.76
N VAL A 150 -4.61 -11.29 8.40
CA VAL A 150 -5.28 -12.55 8.04
C VAL A 150 -4.59 -13.17 6.83
N GLY A 151 -4.35 -12.38 5.77
CA GLY A 151 -3.66 -12.82 4.57
C GLY A 151 -2.29 -13.44 4.87
N ALA A 152 -1.52 -12.82 5.75
CA ALA A 152 -0.20 -13.30 6.17
C ALA A 152 -0.26 -14.64 6.90
N GLN A 153 -1.31 -14.88 7.70
CA GLN A 153 -1.47 -16.13 8.44
C GLN A 153 -1.95 -17.31 7.58
N VAL A 154 -2.54 -17.04 6.42
CA VAL A 154 -3.10 -18.06 5.53
C VAL A 154 -2.27 -18.26 4.26
N VAL A 155 -1.09 -17.63 4.13
CA VAL A 155 -0.23 -17.74 2.93
C VAL A 155 0.02 -19.20 2.53
N GLU A 156 0.34 -20.05 3.51
CA GLU A 156 0.64 -21.47 3.28
C GLU A 156 -0.61 -22.31 2.93
N GLU A 157 -1.82 -21.78 3.14
CA GLU A 157 -3.08 -22.47 2.81
C GLU A 157 -3.46 -22.34 1.32
N PHE A 158 -2.85 -21.38 0.60
CA PHE A 158 -3.13 -21.09 -0.81
C PHE A 158 -1.96 -21.48 -1.70
N ALA A 159 -2.08 -22.62 -2.40
CA ALA A 159 -1.03 -23.16 -3.25
C ALA A 159 -0.58 -22.19 -4.36
N ASP A 160 -1.47 -21.33 -4.85
CA ASP A 160 -1.19 -20.32 -5.86
C ASP A 160 -1.11 -18.89 -5.31
N GLY A 161 -1.11 -18.77 -3.97
CA GLY A 161 -0.70 -17.57 -3.28
C GLY A 161 -1.81 -16.64 -2.77
N VAL A 162 -1.36 -15.59 -2.08
CA VAL A 162 -2.20 -14.54 -1.49
C VAL A 162 -1.82 -13.18 -2.07
N TRP A 163 -2.78 -12.51 -2.70
CA TRP A 163 -2.53 -11.35 -3.55
C TRP A 163 -3.31 -10.15 -3.08
N PHE A 164 -2.61 -9.14 -2.57
CA PHE A 164 -3.16 -7.86 -2.14
C PHE A 164 -3.25 -6.88 -3.31
N VAL A 165 -4.43 -6.30 -3.48
CA VAL A 165 -4.74 -5.31 -4.51
C VAL A 165 -5.27 -4.06 -3.83
N GLU A 166 -4.46 -3.02 -3.80
CA GLU A 166 -4.84 -1.72 -3.26
C GLU A 166 -5.63 -0.93 -4.32
N LEU A 167 -6.90 -0.67 -4.04
CA LEU A 167 -7.76 0.04 -4.98
C LEU A 167 -7.85 1.53 -4.70
N ALA A 168 -7.44 2.00 -3.50
CA ALA A 168 -7.52 3.40 -3.10
C ALA A 168 -6.97 4.42 -4.12
N PRO A 169 -5.88 4.15 -4.87
CA PRO A 169 -5.39 5.06 -5.90
C PRO A 169 -6.24 5.12 -7.18
N LEU A 170 -7.22 4.23 -7.38
CA LEU A 170 -7.98 4.13 -8.61
C LEU A 170 -9.12 5.16 -8.65
N SER A 171 -9.03 6.08 -9.60
CA SER A 171 -10.12 7.04 -9.89
C SER A 171 -11.13 6.54 -10.94
N ASP A 172 -10.85 5.42 -11.60
CA ASP A 172 -11.69 4.87 -12.68
C ASP A 172 -11.92 3.38 -12.41
N GLU A 173 -13.18 3.02 -12.16
CA GLU A 173 -13.63 1.67 -11.83
C GLU A 173 -13.31 0.64 -12.92
N ARG A 174 -13.20 1.07 -14.19
CA ARG A 174 -12.84 0.19 -15.32
C ARG A 174 -11.41 -0.33 -15.22
N ARG A 175 -10.58 0.26 -14.36
CA ARG A 175 -9.20 -0.18 -14.11
C ARG A 175 -9.09 -1.27 -13.05
N VAL A 176 -10.16 -1.61 -12.33
CA VAL A 176 -10.13 -2.66 -11.29
C VAL A 176 -9.63 -4.00 -11.83
N PRO A 177 -10.13 -4.54 -12.98
CA PRO A 177 -9.58 -5.77 -13.56
C PRO A 177 -8.09 -5.66 -13.91
N HIS A 178 -7.65 -4.50 -14.40
CA HIS A 178 -6.25 -4.27 -14.75
C HIS A 178 -5.33 -4.26 -13.51
N ALA A 179 -5.78 -3.67 -12.40
CA ALA A 179 -5.06 -3.68 -11.14
C ALA A 179 -4.87 -5.10 -10.61
N VAL A 180 -5.94 -5.91 -10.63
CA VAL A 180 -5.86 -7.34 -10.23
C VAL A 180 -4.94 -8.12 -11.17
N ALA A 181 -5.06 -7.92 -12.49
CA ALA A 181 -4.21 -8.59 -13.46
C ALA A 181 -2.72 -8.26 -13.28
N SER A 182 -2.41 -6.99 -13.01
CA SER A 182 -1.04 -6.55 -12.75
C SER A 182 -0.44 -7.26 -11.54
N VAL A 183 -1.21 -7.43 -10.45
CA VAL A 183 -0.74 -8.12 -9.24
C VAL A 183 -0.56 -9.62 -9.49
N LEU A 184 -1.48 -10.25 -10.25
CA LEU A 184 -1.42 -11.67 -10.56
C LEU A 184 -0.42 -12.02 -11.69
N GLY A 185 0.21 -11.03 -12.31
CA GLY A 185 1.09 -11.22 -13.47
C GLY A 185 0.36 -11.67 -14.74
N VAL A 186 -0.94 -11.40 -14.83
CA VAL A 186 -1.78 -11.75 -15.98
C VAL A 186 -1.67 -10.66 -17.04
N LYS A 187 -1.34 -11.05 -18.27
CA LYS A 187 -1.21 -10.13 -19.40
C LYS A 187 -2.49 -10.14 -20.25
N GLU A 188 -2.84 -8.98 -20.78
CA GLU A 188 -3.92 -8.86 -21.77
C GLU A 188 -3.48 -9.46 -23.11
N GLU A 189 -4.39 -10.18 -23.76
CA GLU A 189 -4.19 -10.71 -25.11
C GLU A 189 -4.84 -9.77 -26.14
N ALA A 190 -4.20 -9.57 -27.29
CA ALA A 190 -4.74 -8.71 -28.33
C ALA A 190 -6.15 -9.16 -28.76
N GLY A 191 -7.10 -8.22 -28.70
CA GLY A 191 -8.49 -8.47 -29.08
C GLY A 191 -9.33 -9.23 -28.05
N ARG A 192 -8.81 -9.45 -26.83
CA ARG A 192 -9.57 -10.06 -25.73
C ARG A 192 -9.56 -9.18 -24.49
N PRO A 193 -10.72 -8.95 -23.86
CA PRO A 193 -10.80 -8.23 -22.59
C PRO A 193 -9.92 -8.88 -21.51
N ILE A 194 -9.18 -8.07 -20.74
CA ILE A 194 -8.35 -8.55 -19.61
C ILE A 194 -9.09 -9.47 -18.64
N ILE A 195 -10.40 -9.27 -18.46
CA ILE A 195 -11.24 -10.09 -17.58
C ILE A 195 -11.30 -11.56 -18.02
N GLU A 196 -11.26 -11.85 -19.33
CA GLU A 196 -11.22 -13.22 -19.83
C GLU A 196 -9.89 -13.90 -19.54
N ALA A 197 -8.78 -13.15 -19.53
CA ALA A 197 -7.47 -13.66 -19.14
C ALA A 197 -7.46 -14.00 -17.64
N LEU A 198 -8.03 -13.12 -16.80
CA LEU A 198 -8.20 -13.36 -15.36
C LEU A 198 -9.07 -14.58 -15.05
N VAL A 199 -10.21 -14.74 -15.73
CA VAL A 199 -11.09 -15.91 -15.58
C VAL A 199 -10.38 -17.20 -15.94
N ARG A 200 -9.61 -17.22 -17.04
CA ARG A 200 -8.79 -18.39 -17.40
C ARG A 200 -7.71 -18.67 -16.38
N TYR A 201 -7.03 -17.62 -15.90
CA TYR A 201 -6.00 -17.76 -14.86
C TYR A 201 -6.58 -18.34 -13.56
N ALA A 202 -7.77 -17.90 -13.16
CA ALA A 202 -8.45 -18.31 -11.93
C ALA A 202 -8.92 -19.77 -11.91
N ARG A 203 -9.26 -20.36 -13.08
CA ARG A 203 -9.98 -21.63 -13.20
C ARG A 203 -9.36 -22.79 -12.40
N ASP A 204 -8.06 -22.99 -12.55
CA ASP A 204 -7.36 -24.15 -11.98
C ASP A 204 -6.51 -23.80 -10.75
N ARG A 205 -6.66 -22.57 -10.22
CA ARG A 205 -5.82 -22.03 -9.14
C ARG A 205 -6.52 -22.06 -7.78
N GLN A 206 -5.71 -22.23 -6.74
CA GLN A 206 -6.05 -22.10 -5.34
C GLN A 206 -5.35 -20.85 -4.78
N LEU A 207 -6.01 -19.70 -4.90
CA LEU A 207 -5.48 -18.40 -4.50
C LEU A 207 -6.48 -17.59 -3.68
N LEU A 208 -5.94 -16.65 -2.91
CA LEU A 208 -6.71 -15.62 -2.21
C LEU A 208 -6.41 -14.26 -2.85
N VAL A 209 -7.44 -13.53 -3.26
CA VAL A 209 -7.31 -12.12 -3.64
C VAL A 209 -7.84 -11.25 -2.51
N ILE A 210 -7.01 -10.35 -2.00
CA ILE A 210 -7.41 -9.32 -1.03
C ILE A 210 -7.68 -8.03 -1.81
N LEU A 211 -8.93 -7.59 -1.83
CA LEU A 211 -9.35 -6.33 -2.48
C LEU A 211 -9.50 -5.26 -1.39
N ASP A 212 -8.62 -4.27 -1.37
CA ASP A 212 -8.63 -3.25 -0.32
C ASP A 212 -9.33 -1.96 -0.78
N ASN A 213 -10.10 -1.36 0.13
CA ASN A 213 -10.75 -0.06 -0.05
C ASN A 213 -11.78 -0.05 -1.20
N CYS A 214 -12.68 -1.04 -1.24
CA CYS A 214 -13.62 -1.24 -2.34
C CYS A 214 -14.73 -0.18 -2.45
N GLU A 215 -14.99 0.63 -1.41
CA GLU A 215 -16.19 1.51 -1.34
C GLU A 215 -16.34 2.50 -2.51
N HIS A 216 -15.26 2.91 -3.15
CA HIS A 216 -15.28 3.89 -4.25
C HIS A 216 -15.42 3.25 -5.64
N VAL A 217 -15.28 1.92 -5.74
CA VAL A 217 -15.36 1.13 -6.98
C VAL A 217 -16.19 -0.14 -6.75
N LEU A 218 -17.20 -0.05 -5.88
CA LEU A 218 -17.92 -1.18 -5.32
C LEU A 218 -18.49 -2.12 -6.38
N GLN A 219 -19.15 -1.55 -7.40
CA GLN A 219 -19.80 -2.32 -8.46
C GLN A 219 -18.76 -3.09 -9.31
N ALA A 220 -17.66 -2.45 -9.68
CA ALA A 220 -16.58 -3.12 -10.42
C ALA A 220 -15.91 -4.24 -9.61
N CYS A 221 -15.73 -4.05 -8.31
CA CYS A 221 -15.27 -5.11 -7.40
C CYS A 221 -16.25 -6.28 -7.34
N ALA A 222 -17.54 -6.01 -7.22
CA ALA A 222 -18.59 -7.03 -7.18
C ALA A 222 -18.62 -7.86 -8.48
N ASP A 223 -18.58 -7.19 -9.63
CA ASP A 223 -18.61 -7.83 -10.94
C ASP A 223 -17.35 -8.67 -11.21
N LEU A 224 -16.18 -8.18 -10.81
CA LEU A 224 -14.93 -8.94 -10.89
C LEU A 224 -14.96 -10.14 -9.94
N ALA A 225 -15.36 -9.94 -8.68
CA ALA A 225 -15.44 -11.00 -7.69
C ALA A 225 -16.35 -12.13 -8.16
N LYS A 226 -17.53 -11.79 -8.68
CA LYS A 226 -18.47 -12.76 -9.25
C LYS A 226 -17.82 -13.60 -10.36
N GLN A 227 -17.13 -12.96 -11.30
CA GLN A 227 -16.50 -13.66 -12.43
C GLN A 227 -15.35 -14.57 -11.98
N LEU A 228 -14.48 -14.12 -11.09
CA LEU A 228 -13.39 -14.94 -10.56
C LEU A 228 -13.90 -16.13 -9.74
N LEU A 229 -14.94 -15.91 -8.92
CA LEU A 229 -15.52 -16.94 -8.08
C LEU A 229 -16.28 -18.00 -8.89
N GLN A 230 -16.94 -17.59 -9.98
CA GLN A 230 -17.56 -18.54 -10.93
C GLN A 230 -16.53 -19.32 -11.73
N ALA A 231 -15.36 -18.74 -11.99
CA ALA A 231 -14.33 -19.35 -12.83
C ALA A 231 -13.60 -20.52 -12.16
N GLY A 232 -13.22 -20.39 -10.88
CA GLY A 232 -12.39 -21.38 -10.20
C GLY A 232 -12.88 -21.69 -8.79
N GLU A 233 -13.17 -22.95 -8.48
CA GLU A 233 -13.78 -23.39 -7.21
C GLU A 233 -12.91 -23.12 -5.97
N ARG A 234 -11.59 -23.02 -6.16
CA ARG A 234 -10.61 -22.82 -5.09
C ARG A 234 -10.13 -21.37 -4.98
N VAL A 235 -10.73 -20.45 -5.73
CA VAL A 235 -10.51 -19.01 -5.60
C VAL A 235 -11.32 -18.48 -4.43
N LYS A 236 -10.66 -17.72 -3.56
CA LYS A 236 -11.27 -16.97 -2.46
C LYS A 236 -10.95 -15.48 -2.57
N ILE A 237 -11.85 -14.65 -2.03
CA ILE A 237 -11.72 -13.19 -2.01
C ILE A 237 -11.97 -12.69 -0.59
N LEU A 238 -11.07 -11.84 -0.11
CA LEU A 238 -11.23 -11.06 1.11
C LEU A 238 -11.29 -9.58 0.72
N ALA A 239 -12.46 -8.95 0.85
CA ALA A 239 -12.62 -7.54 0.53
C ALA A 239 -12.58 -6.69 1.81
N SER A 240 -12.04 -5.48 1.73
CA SER A 240 -12.22 -4.44 2.74
C SER A 240 -13.04 -3.29 2.14
N SER A 241 -14.09 -2.88 2.84
CA SER A 241 -15.02 -1.85 2.34
C SER A 241 -15.78 -1.18 3.48
N ARG A 242 -16.46 -0.06 3.21
CA ARG A 242 -17.45 0.53 4.14
C ARG A 242 -18.80 -0.17 4.05
N GLU A 243 -19.09 -0.77 2.91
CA GLU A 243 -20.35 -1.45 2.60
C GLU A 243 -20.11 -2.79 1.91
N GLN A 244 -21.11 -3.66 1.90
CA GLN A 244 -21.04 -4.97 1.27
C GLN A 244 -20.97 -4.89 -0.25
N LEU A 245 -20.34 -5.88 -0.91
CA LEU A 245 -20.25 -5.95 -2.37
C LEU A 245 -21.55 -6.39 -3.05
N HIS A 246 -22.51 -6.94 -2.29
CA HIS A 246 -23.78 -7.48 -2.80
C HIS A 246 -23.61 -8.65 -3.79
N VAL A 247 -22.63 -9.52 -3.55
CA VAL A 247 -22.39 -10.72 -4.37
C VAL A 247 -22.99 -11.96 -3.70
N THR A 248 -23.66 -12.82 -4.47
CA THR A 248 -24.22 -14.07 -3.94
C THR A 248 -23.15 -14.94 -3.28
N GLY A 249 -23.39 -15.35 -2.03
CA GLY A 249 -22.44 -16.15 -1.24
C GLY A 249 -21.40 -15.33 -0.46
N GLU A 250 -21.51 -13.99 -0.50
CA GLU A 250 -20.76 -13.07 0.34
C GLU A 250 -21.09 -13.28 1.82
N ALA A 251 -20.05 -13.38 2.65
CA ALA A 251 -20.15 -13.31 4.10
C ALA A 251 -19.66 -11.95 4.59
N ILE A 252 -20.50 -11.28 5.38
CA ILE A 252 -20.18 -9.98 5.96
C ILE A 252 -19.53 -10.18 7.32
N PHE A 253 -18.36 -9.59 7.51
CA PHE A 253 -17.67 -9.56 8.80
C PHE A 253 -17.55 -8.10 9.26
N PRO A 254 -18.39 -7.66 10.21
CA PRO A 254 -18.29 -6.33 10.79
C PRO A 254 -17.03 -6.21 11.64
N VAL A 255 -16.18 -5.21 11.34
CA VAL A 255 -14.98 -4.92 12.12
C VAL A 255 -15.29 -3.82 13.12
N GLY A 256 -15.43 -4.20 14.39
CA GLY A 256 -15.71 -3.29 15.50
C GLY A 256 -14.50 -2.46 15.93
N ALA A 257 -14.71 -1.58 16.91
CA ALA A 257 -13.64 -0.91 17.64
C ALA A 257 -12.81 -1.92 18.45
N LEU A 258 -11.63 -1.50 18.91
CA LEU A 258 -10.85 -2.28 19.87
C LEU A 258 -11.54 -2.28 21.23
N ASP A 259 -11.36 -3.35 21.99
CA ASP A 259 -11.73 -3.32 23.40
C ASP A 259 -10.83 -2.34 24.18
N GLU A 260 -11.21 -2.03 25.41
CA GLU A 260 -10.48 -1.05 26.23
C GLU A 260 -9.02 -1.47 26.46
N ALA A 261 -8.76 -2.74 26.74
CA ALA A 261 -7.42 -3.23 27.00
C ALA A 261 -6.53 -3.19 25.74
N GLU A 262 -7.07 -3.57 24.60
CA GLU A 262 -6.45 -3.48 23.29
C GLU A 262 -6.16 -2.03 22.90
N ALA A 263 -7.13 -1.14 23.08
CA ALA A 263 -7.00 0.29 22.81
C ALA A 263 -5.89 0.92 23.66
N MET A 264 -5.86 0.60 24.95
CA MET A 264 -4.80 1.07 25.86
C MET A 264 -3.43 0.52 25.46
N ARG A 265 -3.32 -0.77 25.12
CA ARG A 265 -2.05 -1.35 24.63
C ARG A 265 -1.57 -0.65 23.36
N LEU A 266 -2.47 -0.41 22.41
CA LEU A 266 -2.15 0.31 21.17
C LEU A 266 -1.66 1.73 21.48
N PHE A 267 -2.36 2.47 22.35
CA PHE A 267 -1.96 3.82 22.75
C PHE A 267 -0.55 3.83 23.35
N VAL A 268 -0.28 2.91 24.28
CA VAL A 268 1.02 2.81 24.96
C VAL A 268 2.12 2.50 23.97
N GLU A 269 1.95 1.49 23.11
CA GLU A 269 2.98 1.13 22.13
C GLU A 269 3.29 2.30 21.18
N ARG A 270 2.25 2.96 20.68
CA ARG A 270 2.40 4.09 19.76
C ARG A 270 3.01 5.30 20.46
N THR A 271 2.74 5.47 21.75
CA THR A 271 3.34 6.53 22.57
C THR A 271 4.81 6.26 22.82
N VAL A 272 5.20 5.03 23.18
CA VAL A 272 6.61 4.66 23.40
C VAL A 272 7.45 4.87 22.14
N ALA A 273 6.87 4.64 20.95
CA ALA A 273 7.55 4.91 19.67
C ALA A 273 7.88 6.39 19.45
N VAL A 274 7.19 7.32 20.10
CA VAL A 274 7.43 8.77 19.99
C VAL A 274 8.01 9.42 21.25
N GLN A 275 7.85 8.77 22.39
CA GLN A 275 8.33 9.16 23.71
C GLN A 275 8.78 7.90 24.47
N PRO A 276 10.05 7.44 24.29
CA PRO A 276 10.51 6.15 24.82
C PRO A 276 10.47 5.99 26.34
N SER A 277 10.43 7.09 27.09
CA SER A 277 10.35 7.11 28.55
C SER A 277 8.92 7.04 29.11
N PHE A 278 7.91 6.96 28.24
CA PHE A 278 6.53 6.90 28.69
C PHE A 278 6.21 5.53 29.31
N GLU A 279 5.70 5.55 30.54
CA GLU A 279 5.22 4.37 31.24
C GLU A 279 3.84 4.63 31.83
N VAL A 280 3.00 3.60 31.85
CA VAL A 280 1.71 3.66 32.54
C VAL A 280 1.94 3.45 34.03
N THR A 281 1.51 4.41 34.82
CA THR A 281 1.61 4.45 36.28
C THR A 281 0.23 4.49 36.90
N THR A 282 0.12 4.22 38.20
CA THR A 282 -1.15 4.36 38.94
C THR A 282 -1.73 5.78 38.84
N GLN A 283 -0.88 6.80 38.66
CA GLN A 283 -1.29 8.20 38.56
C GLN A 283 -1.85 8.56 37.18
N ASN A 284 -1.33 7.98 36.09
CA ASN A 284 -1.69 8.37 34.72
C ASN A 284 -2.61 7.39 33.97
N SER A 285 -2.82 6.18 34.51
CA SER A 285 -3.61 5.12 33.84
C SER A 285 -5.03 5.56 33.50
N HIS A 286 -5.67 6.32 34.38
CA HIS A 286 -7.02 6.85 34.17
C HIS A 286 -7.10 7.84 33.00
N HIS A 287 -6.03 8.62 32.73
CA HIS A 287 -5.97 9.50 31.56
C HIS A 287 -5.85 8.69 30.26
N VAL A 288 -5.05 7.62 30.26
CA VAL A 288 -4.93 6.72 29.10
C VAL A 288 -6.27 6.04 28.79
N GLN A 289 -6.94 5.54 29.83
CA GLN A 289 -8.26 4.93 29.71
C GLN A 289 -9.29 5.94 29.15
N GLU A 290 -9.32 7.16 29.69
CA GLU A 290 -10.23 8.20 29.24
C GLU A 290 -9.99 8.60 27.78
N ILE A 291 -8.73 8.72 27.35
CA ILE A 291 -8.38 8.95 25.93
C ILE A 291 -8.93 7.81 25.06
N CYS A 292 -8.67 6.55 25.42
CA CYS A 292 -9.11 5.41 24.63
C CYS A 292 -10.65 5.33 24.53
N ARG A 293 -11.33 5.60 25.65
CA ARG A 293 -12.80 5.63 25.74
C ARG A 293 -13.40 6.73 24.87
N ARG A 294 -12.84 7.94 24.90
CA ARG A 294 -13.33 9.09 24.11
C ARG A 294 -13.06 8.98 22.61
N LEU A 295 -12.07 8.18 22.25
CA LEU A 295 -11.76 7.89 20.85
C LEU A 295 -12.50 6.63 20.36
N ASP A 296 -13.51 6.17 21.12
CA ASP A 296 -14.38 5.03 20.81
C ASP A 296 -13.61 3.75 20.46
N GLY A 297 -12.40 3.56 21.00
CA GLY A 297 -11.56 2.42 20.67
C GLY A 297 -11.11 2.37 19.19
N LEU A 298 -11.21 3.49 18.45
CA LEU A 298 -10.84 3.55 17.03
C LEU A 298 -9.31 3.62 16.87
N PRO A 299 -8.66 2.59 16.26
CA PRO A 299 -7.21 2.52 16.13
C PRO A 299 -6.56 3.78 15.54
N LEU A 300 -7.09 4.31 14.44
CA LEU A 300 -6.52 5.49 13.80
C LEU A 300 -6.58 6.72 14.72
N ALA A 301 -7.70 6.91 15.42
CA ALA A 301 -7.86 8.02 16.34
C ALA A 301 -6.88 7.90 17.51
N ILE A 302 -6.69 6.69 18.04
CA ILE A 302 -5.72 6.37 19.10
C ILE A 302 -4.28 6.64 18.63
N GLU A 303 -3.92 6.23 17.42
CA GLU A 303 -2.59 6.47 16.83
C GLU A 303 -2.31 7.98 16.68
N LEU A 304 -3.30 8.75 16.24
CA LEU A 304 -3.20 10.20 16.14
C LEU A 304 -3.06 10.88 17.50
N ALA A 305 -3.75 10.38 18.54
CA ALA A 305 -3.62 10.88 19.90
C ALA A 305 -2.23 10.55 20.48
N ALA A 306 -1.75 9.32 20.31
CA ALA A 306 -0.42 8.91 20.72
C ALA A 306 0.68 9.76 20.05
N ALA A 307 0.53 10.09 18.77
CA ALA A 307 1.47 10.96 18.06
C ALA A 307 1.59 12.37 18.69
N ARG A 308 0.53 12.87 19.35
CA ARG A 308 0.54 14.18 20.04
C ARG A 308 1.35 14.19 21.33
N MET A 309 1.70 13.02 21.88
CA MET A 309 2.52 12.91 23.09
C MET A 309 3.90 13.57 22.97
N ARG A 310 4.40 13.80 21.74
CA ARG A 310 5.62 14.59 21.50
C ARG A 310 5.53 16.04 21.98
N ALA A 311 4.32 16.61 22.00
CA ALA A 311 4.11 18.04 22.23
C ALA A 311 3.33 18.33 23.52
N MET A 312 2.71 17.33 24.13
CA MET A 312 1.87 17.49 25.32
C MET A 312 1.82 16.22 26.16
N PRO A 313 1.72 16.36 27.49
CA PRO A 313 1.57 15.23 28.38
C PRO A 313 0.16 14.61 28.29
N VAL A 314 0.02 13.38 28.79
CA VAL A 314 -1.18 12.56 28.64
C VAL A 314 -2.43 13.17 29.27
N ASP A 315 -2.29 13.84 30.41
CA ASP A 315 -3.35 14.56 31.12
C ASP A 315 -3.90 15.73 30.28
N ALA A 316 -3.00 16.47 29.61
CA ALA A 316 -3.39 17.55 28.71
C ALA A 316 -4.12 17.05 27.46
N ILE A 317 -3.74 15.88 26.92
CA ILE A 317 -4.48 15.25 25.81
C ILE A 317 -5.89 14.85 26.27
N ALA A 318 -6.00 14.19 27.41
CA ALA A 318 -7.29 13.78 27.98
C ALA A 318 -8.21 14.99 28.21
N ALA A 319 -7.68 16.07 28.77
CA ALA A 319 -8.44 17.30 29.00
C ALA A 319 -8.96 17.92 27.69
N ARG A 320 -8.16 17.97 26.62
CA ARG A 320 -8.60 18.57 25.34
C ARG A 320 -9.65 17.73 24.61
N LEU A 321 -9.71 16.43 24.87
CA LEU A 321 -10.79 15.58 24.39
C LEU A 321 -12.08 15.78 25.21
N ASN A 322 -12.02 16.42 26.40
CA ASN A 322 -13.19 16.82 27.18
C ASN A 322 -14.00 17.97 26.58
N ASP A 323 -13.35 18.82 25.78
CA ASP A 323 -13.92 20.06 25.25
C ASP A 323 -14.58 19.91 23.86
N CYS A 324 -14.60 18.70 23.32
CA CYS A 324 -15.23 18.33 22.04
C CYS A 324 -16.46 17.44 22.28
#